data_AF-A0A016SE81-F1
#
_entry.id   AF-A0A016SE81-F1
#
_cell.length_a   1.000
_cell.length_b   1.000
_cell.length_c   1.000
_cell.angle_alpha   90.00
_cell.angle_beta   90.00
_cell.angle_gamma   90.00
#
_symmetry.space_group_name_H-M   'P 1'
#
loop_
_entity.id
_entity.type
_entity.pdbx_description
1 polymer ?
#
loop_
_entity_poly.entity_id
_entity_poly.type
_entity_poly.pdbx_seq_one_letter_code
_entity_poly.pdbx_strand_id
1 'polypeptide(L)' 'MLRETFLLYLALSVAAESVHWQWRELICKSKDDKNTKDASDCEVLLKEDENDQNGRKVPLNTCFDVGV' A
#
# COMPACT_ATOMS: atom_id res chain seq x y z
N MET A 1 -24.93 -19.84 24.93
CA MET A 1 -25.42 -19.18 23.70
C MET A 1 -24.88 -17.76 23.59
N LEU A 2 -25.17 -16.84 24.52
CA LEU A 2 -24.69 -15.44 24.49
C LEU A 2 -23.16 -15.26 24.37
N ARG A 3 -22.38 -16.11 25.06
CA ARG A 3 -20.91 -16.08 25.03
C ARG A 3 -20.35 -16.39 23.65
N GLU A 4 -20.88 -17.41 22.98
CA GLU A 4 -20.45 -17.80 21.63
C GLU A 4 -20.76 -16.69 20.62
N THR A 5 -21.93 -16.04 20.76
CA THR A 5 -22.30 -14.89 19.92
C THR A 5 -21.36 -13.71 20.11
N PHE A 6 -20.97 -13.43 21.35
CA PHE A 6 -20.05 -12.34 21.66
C PHE A 6 -18.64 -12.57 21.10
N LEU A 7 -18.14 -13.80 21.20
CA LEU A 7 -16.85 -14.20 20.63
C LEU A 7 -16.86 -14.12 19.10
N LEU A 8 -17.96 -14.50 18.45
CA LEU A 8 -18.11 -14.40 17.00
C LEU A 8 -18.08 -12.93 16.54
N TYR A 9 -18.77 -12.04 17.26
CA TYR A 9 -18.76 -10.60 16.98
C TYR A 9 -17.36 -9.99 17.10
N LEU A 10 -16.61 -10.39 18.13
CA LEU A 10 -15.24 -9.93 18.37
C LEU A 10 -14.28 -10.43 17.27
N ALA A 11 -14.42 -11.67 16.83
CA ALA A 11 -13.63 -12.21 15.73
C ALA A 11 -13.92 -11.50 14.39
N LEU A 12 -15.20 -11.19 14.13
CA LEU A 12 -15.61 -10.47 12.92
C LEU A 12 -15.15 -9.01 12.92
N SER A 13 -15.15 -8.32 14.06
CA SER A 13 -14.66 -6.95 14.16
C SER A 13 -13.15 -6.85 13.94
N VAL A 14 -12.37 -7.77 14.52
CA VAL A 14 -10.91 -7.81 14.33
C VAL A 14 -10.53 -8.14 12.89
N ALA A 15 -11.28 -9.03 12.23
CA ALA A 15 -11.08 -9.33 10.81
C ALA A 15 -11.42 -8.12 9.91
N ALA A 16 -12.44 -7.34 10.24
CA ALA A 16 -12.83 -6.14 9.49
C ALA A 16 -11.81 -4.99 9.61
N GLU A 17 -11.18 -4.82 10.78
CA GLU A 17 -10.12 -3.82 11.00
C GLU A 17 -8.79 -4.18 10.28
N SER A 18 -8.62 -5.44 9.87
CA SER A 18 -7.36 -5.92 9.28
C SER A 18 -7.18 -5.56 7.80
N VAL A 19 -8.25 -5.13 7.11
CA VAL A 19 -8.19 -4.74 5.68
C VAL A 19 -8.31 -3.22 5.56
N HIS A 20 -7.27 -2.51 5.99
CA HIS A 20 -7.13 -1.08 5.70
C HIS A 20 -6.70 -0.92 4.24
N TRP A 21 -7.65 -0.63 3.36
CA TRP A 21 -7.35 -0.31 1.96
C TRP A 21 -6.56 0.99 1.90
N GLN A 22 -5.41 0.95 1.23
CA GLN A 22 -4.52 2.11 1.09
C GLN A 22 -4.15 2.30 -0.38
N TRP A 23 -4.24 3.55 -0.85
CA TRP A 23 -3.89 3.92 -2.21
C TRP A 23 -2.36 3.96 -2.36
N ARG A 24 -1.87 3.49 -3.52
CA ARG A 24 -0.44 3.46 -3.83
C ARG A 24 -0.18 4.16 -5.15
N GLU A 25 0.63 5.21 -5.10
CA GLU A 25 1.05 5.95 -6.29
C GLU A 25 2.52 5.64 -6.60
N LEU A 26 2.80 5.19 -7.83
CA LEU A 26 4.15 4.91 -8.33
C LEU A 26 4.63 6.09 -9.18
N ILE A 27 5.71 6.74 -8.76
CA ILE A 27 6.29 7.89 -9.44
C ILE A 27 7.65 7.50 -9.98
N CYS A 28 7.76 7.35 -11.30
CA CYS A 28 9.03 7.06 -11.96
C CYS A 28 9.64 8.33 -12.55
N LYS A 29 10.89 8.63 -12.17
CA LYS A 29 11.65 9.73 -12.79
C LYS A 29 12.37 9.18 -14.01
N SER A 30 11.97 9.61 -15.20
CA SER A 30 12.77 9.36 -16.40
C SER A 30 14.03 10.22 -16.33
N LYS A 31 15.21 9.61 -16.38
CA LYS A 31 16.45 10.34 -16.66
C LYS A 31 16.40 10.76 -18.13
N ASP A 32 16.57 12.05 -18.41
CA ASP A 32 16.66 12.62 -19.77
C ASP A 32 17.88 12.12 -20.58
N ASP A 33 18.75 11.33 -19.96
CA ASP A 33 19.87 10.69 -20.62
C ASP A 33 19.39 9.55 -21.53
N LYS A 34 19.21 9.92 -22.80
CA LYS A 34 19.10 8.98 -23.91
C LYS A 34 20.30 8.03 -23.83
N ASN A 35 20.07 6.77 -23.46
CA ASN A 35 20.97 5.62 -23.64
C ASN A 35 21.68 5.03 -22.40
N THR A 36 21.10 5.10 -21.20
CA THR A 36 21.46 4.16 -20.12
C THR A 36 20.39 3.08 -19.98
N LYS A 37 20.79 1.80 -20.10
CA LYS A 37 19.91 0.62 -19.93
C LYS A 37 19.49 0.37 -18.47
N ASP A 38 19.73 1.34 -17.59
CA ASP A 38 19.43 1.22 -16.18
C ASP A 38 17.94 1.46 -15.93
N ALA A 39 17.36 0.67 -15.02
CA ALA A 39 15.97 0.84 -14.63
C ALA A 39 15.75 2.26 -14.06
N SER A 40 14.66 2.90 -14.44
CA SER A 40 14.30 4.21 -13.92
C SER A 40 14.13 4.16 -12.39
N ASP A 41 14.66 5.16 -11.71
CA ASP A 41 14.43 5.34 -10.27
C ASP A 41 12.94 5.68 -10.05
N CYS A 42 12.18 4.73 -9.52
CA CYS A 42 10.78 4.91 -9.14
C CYS A 42 10.64 5.04 -7.63
N GLU A 43 9.69 5.85 -7.15
CA GLU A 43 9.31 6.02 -5.75
C GLU A 43 7.86 5.58 -5.56
N VAL A 44 7.53 5.00 -4.39
CA VAL A 44 6.14 4.65 -4.03
C VAL A 44 5.64 5.56 -2.90
N LEU A 45 4.46 6.15 -3.10
CA LEU A 45 3.71 6.90 -2.10
C LEU A 45 2.49 6.09 -1.64
N LEU A 46 2.26 6.08 -0.34
CA LEU A 46 1.04 5.58 0.29
C LEU A 46 0.10 6.75 0.54
N LYS A 47 -1.14 6.62 0.12
CA LYS A 47 -2.20 7.63 0.23
C LYS A 47 -3.41 7.02 0.93
N GLU A 48 -4.12 7.81 1.72
CA GLU A 48 -5.37 7.34 2.35
C GLU A 48 -6.57 7.40 1.40
N ASP A 49 -6.54 8.30 0.42
CA ASP A 49 -7.50 8.43 -0.67
C ASP A 49 -6.81 8.83 -1.99
N GLU A 50 -7.51 8.75 -3.12
CA GLU A 50 -6.95 9.01 -4.46
C GLU A 50 -6.36 10.43 -4.60
N ASN A 51 -6.95 11.42 -3.93
CA ASN A 51 -6.61 12.83 -4.06
C ASN A 51 -5.67 13.34 -2.96
N ASP A 52 -5.20 12.45 -2.08
CA ASP A 52 -4.28 12.82 -1.01
C ASP A 52 -2.98 13.40 -1.60
N GLN A 53 -2.72 14.66 -1.27
CA GLN A 53 -1.54 15.39 -1.71
C GLN A 53 -0.34 15.18 -0.76
N ASN A 54 -0.57 14.60 0.42
CA ASN A 54 0.43 14.39 1.47
C ASN A 54 0.74 12.91 1.69
N GLY A 55 0.81 12.15 0.58
CA GLY A 55 1.15 10.74 0.62
C GLY A 55 2.49 10.47 1.31
N ARG A 56 2.54 9.42 2.12
CA ARG A 56 3.75 9.00 2.84
C ARG A 56 4.67 8.21 1.93
N LYS A 57 5.93 8.63 1.83
CA LYS A 57 6.98 7.86 1.13
C LYS A 57 7.26 6.54 1.85
N VAL A 58 7.32 5.46 1.08
CA VAL A 58 7.74 4.16 1.61
C VAL A 58 9.28 4.13 1.68
N PRO A 59 9.87 3.75 2.83
CA PRO A 59 11.33 3.74 3.02
C PRO A 59 12.05 2.64 2.23
N LEU A 60 11.33 1.63 1.73
CA LEU A 60 11.86 0.63 0.80
C LEU A 60 11.12 0.73 -0.53
N ASN A 61 11.87 0.70 -1.62
CA ASN A 61 11.34 0.45 -2.97
C ASN A 61 10.93 -1.03 -3.12
N THR A 62 9.99 -1.47 -2.28
CA THR A 62 9.28 -2.72 -2.48
C THR A 62 8.27 -2.47 -3.59
N CYS A 63 8.74 -2.45 -4.84
CA CYS A 63 7.87 -2.67 -5.98
C CYS A 63 7.20 -4.03 -5.74
N PHE A 64 5.92 -3.98 -5.33
CA PHE A 64 4.98 -5.09 -5.22
C PHE A 64 5.64 -6.45 -4.95
N ASP A 65 5.92 -6.73 -3.67
CA ASP A 65 6.26 -8.11 -3.29
C ASP A 65 5.14 -9.04 -3.78
N VAL A 66 5.60 -10.04 -4.52
CA VAL A 66 4.84 -10.93 -5.38
C VAL A 66 3.83 -11.72 -4.55
N GLY A 67 2.64 -11.90 -5.10
CA GLY A 67 1.55 -12.62 -4.45
C GLY A 67 1.96 -13.98 -3.91
N VAL A 68 1.33 -14.35 -2.79
CA VAL A 68 1.13 -15.73 -2.34
C VAL A 68 -0.36 -15.96 -2.23
#